data_AF-A0A2Z5WZ15-F1
#
_entry.id   AF-A0A2Z5WZ15-F1
#
_cell.length_a   1.000
_cell.length_b   1.000
_cell.length_c   1.000
_cell.angle_alpha   90.00
_cell.angle_beta   90.00
_cell.angle_gamma   90.00
#
_symmetry.space_group_name_H-M   'P 1'
#
loop_
_entity.id
_entity.type
_entity.pdbx_description
1 polymer ?
#
loop_
_entity_poly.entity_id
_entity_poly.type
_entity_poly.pdbx_seq_one_letter_code
_entity_poly.pdbx_strand_id
1 'polypeptide(L)' 'MKTISIAVEPEIQVAFEQANDEDKQALGALISSFFKDRLASKNLVEVMREIGDRAEKRGLTPEILNELLNDEDEG' A
#
# COMPACT_ATOMS: atom_id res chain seq x y z
N MET A 1 -3.33 -15.04 6.78
CA MET A 1 -2.07 -14.30 6.99
C MET A 1 -1.31 -14.30 5.67
N LYS A 2 -0.63 -13.20 5.33
CA LYS A 2 0.29 -13.16 4.17
C LYS A 2 1.72 -13.14 4.70
N THR A 3 2.62 -13.86 4.03
CA THR A 3 4.03 -13.92 4.38
C THR A 3 4.85 -13.10 3.39
N ILE A 4 5.94 -12.52 3.89
CA ILE A 4 6.97 -11.87 3.08
C ILE A 4 8.30 -12.57 3.36
N SER A 5 9.14 -12.71 2.34
CA SER A 5 10.50 -13.25 2.49
C SER A 5 11.49 -12.09 2.40
N ILE A 6 12.35 -11.96 3.40
CA ILE A 6 13.37 -10.92 3.48
C ILE A 6 14.73 -11.62 3.44
N ALA A 7 15.57 -11.25 2.48
CA ALA A 7 16.95 -11.71 2.44
C ALA A 7 17.74 -11.08 3.59
N VAL A 8 18.46 -11.89 4.34
CA VAL A 8 19.30 -11.48 5.48
C VAL A 8 20.65 -12.17 5.37
N GLU A 9 21.63 -11.69 6.13
CA GLU A 9 22.90 -12.38 6.27
C GLU A 9 22.71 -13.76 6.93
N PRO A 10 23.51 -14.79 6.58
CA PRO A 10 23.32 -16.15 7.09
C PRO A 10 23.33 -16.25 8.61
N GLU A 11 24.14 -15.45 9.29
CA GLU A 11 24.21 -15.39 10.76
C GLU A 11 22.90 -14.91 11.40
N ILE A 12 22.21 -13.97 10.75
CA ILE A 12 20.91 -13.46 11.21
C ILE A 12 19.83 -14.51 11.01
N GLN A 13 19.89 -15.29 9.93
CA GLN A 13 18.97 -16.42 9.74
C GLN A 13 19.12 -17.43 10.90
N VAL A 14 20.35 -17.82 11.22
CA VAL A 14 20.63 -18.77 12.31
C VAL A 14 20.14 -18.22 13.65
N ALA A 15 20.41 -16.95 13.94
CA ALA A 15 19.94 -16.30 15.16
C ALA A 15 18.40 -16.27 15.24
N PHE A 16 17.72 -15.96 14.14
CA PHE A 16 16.26 -15.96 14.06
C PHE A 16 15.68 -17.36 14.26
N GLU A 17 16.27 -18.40 13.67
CA GLU A 17 15.81 -19.78 13.82
C GLU A 17 15.87 -20.24 15.28
N GLN A 18 16.94 -19.86 15.99
CA GLN A 18 17.18 -20.18 17.40
C GLN A 18 16.38 -19.32 18.40
N ALA A 19 15.83 -18.19 17.95
CA ALA A 19 15.06 -17.29 18.81
C ALA A 19 13.76 -17.93 19.33
N ASN A 20 13.32 -17.50 20.51
CA ASN A 20 12.05 -17.93 21.09
C ASN A 20 10.87 -17.27 20.36
N ASP A 21 9.65 -17.72 20.68
CA ASP A 21 8.43 -17.21 20.04
C ASP A 21 8.15 -15.74 20.37
N GLU A 22 8.56 -15.26 21.55
CA GLU A 22 8.37 -13.88 21.97
C GLU A 22 9.21 -12.92 21.12
N ASP A 23 10.48 -13.24 20.88
CA ASP A 23 11.40 -12.48 20.04
C ASP A 23 10.92 -12.47 18.57
N LYS A 24 10.44 -13.61 18.07
CA LYS A 24 9.89 -13.73 16.70
C LYS A 24 8.63 -12.88 16.54
N GLN A 25 7.76 -12.84 17.55
CA GLN A 25 6.56 -11.99 17.57
C GLN A 25 6.93 -10.50 17.64
N ALA A 26 7.90 -10.15 18.49
CA ALA A 26 8.40 -8.78 18.59
C ALA A 26 8.96 -8.29 17.25
N LEU A 27 9.71 -9.12 16.53
CA LEU A 27 10.20 -8.78 15.19
C LEU A 27 9.05 -8.56 14.20
N GLY A 28 8.02 -9.40 14.24
CA GLY A 28 6.81 -9.21 13.41
C GLY A 28 6.11 -7.88 13.69
N ALA A 29 6.03 -7.47 14.96
CA ALA A 29 5.50 -6.18 15.35
C ALA A 29 6.37 -5.01 14.86
N LEU A 30 7.70 -5.13 14.94
CA LEU A 30 8.64 -4.14 14.43
C LEU A 30 8.52 -3.95 12.92
N ILE A 31 8.48 -5.04 12.15
CA ILE A 31 8.26 -5.00 10.69
C ILE A 31 6.93 -4.30 10.39
N SER A 32 5.86 -4.70 11.09
CA SER A 32 4.53 -4.09 10.90
C SER A 32 4.55 -2.60 11.18
N SER A 33 5.19 -2.17 12.27
CA SER A 33 5.32 -0.75 12.66
C SER A 33 6.12 0.03 11.63
N PHE A 34 7.26 -0.49 11.19
CA PHE A 34 8.13 0.16 10.21
C PHE A 34 7.43 0.45 8.88
N PHE A 35 6.60 -0.48 8.41
CA PHE A 35 5.83 -0.28 7.19
C PHE A 35 4.54 0.50 7.41
N LYS A 36 3.94 0.47 8.61
CA LYS A 36 2.69 1.17 8.91
C LYS A 36 2.82 2.68 8.68
N ASP A 37 3.93 3.28 9.09
CA ASP A 37 4.14 4.72 8.92
C ASP A 37 4.35 5.10 7.45
N ARG A 38 4.92 4.20 6.64
CA ARG A 38 5.09 4.36 5.18
C ARG A 38 3.81 4.07 4.40
N LEU A 39 2.94 3.21 4.93
CA LEU A 39 1.59 2.96 4.42
C LEU A 39 0.65 4.12 4.75
N ALA A 40 0.80 4.74 5.92
CA ALA A 40 0.05 5.92 6.32
C ALA A 40 0.41 7.14 5.46
N SER A 41 1.61 7.17 4.88
CA SER A 41 2.04 8.18 3.92
C SER A 41 1.65 7.87 2.48
N LYS A 42 0.42 7.37 2.22
CA LYS A 42 -0.14 7.53 0.88
C LYS A 42 -0.23 9.03 0.63
N ASN A 43 0.73 9.56 -0.11
CA ASN A 43 0.69 10.96 -0.47
C ASN A 43 -0.58 11.19 -1.33
N LEU A 44 -1.03 12.43 -1.39
CA LEU A 44 -2.23 12.78 -2.15
C LEU A 44 -2.21 12.24 -3.58
N VAL A 45 -1.03 12.14 -4.21
CA VAL A 45 -0.84 11.62 -5.56
C VAL A 45 -1.19 10.13 -5.67
N GLU A 46 -0.79 9.30 -4.70
CA GLU A 46 -1.15 7.88 -4.67
C GLU A 46 -2.65 7.68 -4.44
N VAL A 47 -3.25 8.51 -3.58
CA VAL A 47 -4.70 8.49 -3.35
C VAL A 47 -5.46 8.91 -4.62
N MET A 48 -5.03 9.99 -5.27
CA MET A 48 -5.63 10.46 -6.53
C MET A 48 -5.48 9.44 -7.65
N ARG A 49 -4.33 8.77 -7.77
CA ARG A 49 -4.12 7.69 -8.75
C ARG A 49 -5.07 6.54 -8.51
N GLU A 50 -5.23 6.09 -7.26
CA GLU A 50 -6.16 5.02 -6.93
C GLU A 50 -7.62 5.39 -7.19
N ILE A 51 -8.00 6.65 -6.96
CA ILE A 51 -9.31 7.18 -7.31
C ILE A 51 -9.51 7.17 -8.83
N GLY A 52 -8.52 7.62 -9.60
CA GLY A 52 -8.52 7.58 -11.07
C GLY A 52 -8.69 6.15 -11.61
N ASP A 53 -7.88 5.20 -11.15
CA ASP A 53 -7.96 3.80 -11.55
C ASP A 53 -9.34 3.17 -11.27
N ARG A 54 -10.00 3.60 -10.18
CA ARG A 54 -11.36 3.14 -9.82
C ARG A 54 -12.44 3.81 -10.67
N ALA A 55 -12.25 5.07 -11.03
CA ALA A 55 -13.15 5.82 -11.92
C ALA A 55 -13.13 5.21 -13.33
N GLU A 56 -11.95 4.98 -13.91
CA GLU A 56 -11.80 4.37 -15.23
C GLU A 56 -12.45 2.98 -15.30
N LYS A 57 -12.24 2.13 -14.29
CA LYS A 57 -12.89 0.81 -14.19
C LYS A 57 -14.42 0.87 -14.13
N ARG A 58 -14.99 2.01 -13.74
CA ARG A 58 -16.43 2.26 -13.69
C ARG A 58 -16.94 2.98 -14.94
N GLY A 59 -16.09 3.18 -15.95
CA GLY A 59 -16.43 3.91 -17.16
C GLY A 59 -16.44 5.42 -16.98
N LEU A 60 -15.89 5.95 -15.88
CA LEU A 60 -15.64 7.39 -15.73
C LEU A 60 -14.24 7.66 -16.27
N THR A 61 -14.12 7.72 -17.59
CA THR A 61 -12.87 8.06 -18.27
C THR A 61 -12.71 9.58 -18.36
N PRO A 62 -11.50 10.11 -18.60
CA PRO A 62 -11.29 11.54 -18.78
C PRO A 62 -12.19 12.18 -19.85
N GLU A 63 -12.51 11.43 -20.90
CA GLU A 63 -13.40 11.85 -21.99
C GLU A 63 -14.84 12.01 -21.48
N ILE A 64 -15.35 11.02 -20.74
CA ILE A 64 -16.71 11.05 -20.17
C ILE A 64 -16.81 12.12 -19.07
N LEU A 65 -15.75 12.33 -18.28
CA LEU A 65 -15.68 13.42 -17.31
C LEU A 65 -15.75 14.79 -18.01
N ASN A 66 -15.04 14.95 -19.13
CA ASN A 66 -15.12 16.17 -19.93
C ASN A 66 -16.50 16.39 -20.52
N GLU A 67 -17.17 15.36 -21.02
CA GLU A 67 -18.55 15.47 -21.50
C GLU A 67 -19.49 15.96 -20.38
N LEU A 68 -19.41 15.35 -19.19
CA LEU A 68 -20.23 15.74 -18.03
C LEU A 68 -19.95 17.16 -17.54
N LEU A 69 -18.70 17.61 -17.53
CA LEU A 69 -18.33 18.95 -17.08
C LEU A 69 -18.76 20.04 -18.07
N ASN A 70 -18.71 19.75 -19.37
CA ASN A 70 -19.14 20.70 -20.40
C ASN A 70 -20.67 20.76 -20.53
N ASP A 71 -21.40 19.72 -20.11
CA ASP A 71 -22.86 19.72 -20.05
C ASP A 71 -23.41 20.63 -18.92
N GLU A 72 -22.64 20.86 -17.85
CA GLU A 72 -23.04 21.73 -16.72
C GLU A 72 -22.78 23.23 -16.97
N ASP A 73 -21.98 23.59 -17.99
CA ASP A 73 -21.64 24.98 -18.33
C ASP A 73 -22.57 25.60 -19.40
N GLU A 74 -23.56 24.86 -19.93
CA GLU A 74 -24.57 25.37 -20.88
C GLU A 74 -25.95 25.68 -20.24
N GLY A 75 -26.02 25.92 -18.93
CA GLY A 75 -27.26 26.22 -18.18
C GLY A 75 -27.27 27.54 -17.42
#